data_AF-A0A0B7HHM6-F1
#
_entry.id   AF-A0A0B7HHM6-F1
#
_cell.length_a   1.000
_cell.length_b   1.000
_cell.length_c   1.000
_cell.angle_alpha   90.00
_cell.angle_beta   90.00
_cell.angle_gamma   90.00
#
_symmetry.space_group_name_H-M   'P 1'
#
loop_
_entity.id
_entity.type
_entity.pdbx_description
1 polymer ?
#
loop_
_entity_poly.entity_id
_entity_poly.type
_entity_poly.pdbx_seq_one_letter_code
_entity_poly.pdbx_strand_id
1 'polypeptide(L)'
;MNLISLKITKFFIIFFLLSSCKSTYTKIGSENANYIPYFSKMYEADSLYLAENYQRSYEILDSLFKKYEPINSEDEYFTYVACKIMLNKSEKEVKKDFVYMLENFGNQDDHIERSNEKVKNLIVKIDTFGIDTKKAIEKYKKSIDIPLRNLVISMNRKDQEPRGEHSDFEKMKIVDEENTKILDSLLKINKYPHQRIVGKDDKDGENSDIGGIMIHTSQEYKENFLMEKAYDLLKKGKITPHTYSTVYDRYSLHISDDEYYFTKHRNASPEEKKLKNERRKTIGLYSLDYISWKYKKSIITNFNCLNILIEK
;
A
#
# COMPACT_ATOMS: atom_id res chain seq x y z
N MET A 1 -15.94 38.41 -48.36
CA MET A 1 -15.52 37.24 -47.54
C MET A 1 -16.65 36.86 -46.61
N ASN A 2 -17.13 35.62 -46.72
CA ASN A 2 -18.42 35.16 -46.22
C ASN A 2 -18.52 35.15 -44.68
N LEU A 3 -19.57 35.78 -44.14
CA LEU A 3 -19.98 35.72 -42.72
C LEU A 3 -20.16 34.30 -42.19
N ILE A 4 -20.35 33.32 -43.09
CA ILE A 4 -20.44 31.89 -42.78
C ILE A 4 -19.07 31.31 -42.39
N SER A 5 -17.96 31.76 -43.01
CA SER A 5 -16.64 31.22 -42.68
C SER A 5 -16.18 31.68 -41.30
N LEU A 6 -16.53 32.90 -40.88
CA LEU A 6 -16.18 33.44 -39.57
C LEU A 6 -16.88 32.73 -38.40
N LYS A 7 -18.09 32.20 -38.62
CA LYS A 7 -18.85 31.43 -37.61
C LYS A 7 -18.29 30.01 -37.45
N ILE A 8 -17.84 29.38 -38.54
CA ILE A 8 -17.24 28.03 -38.50
C ILE A 8 -15.88 28.06 -37.78
N THR A 9 -15.08 29.11 -37.98
CA THR A 9 -13.78 29.25 -37.30
C THR A 9 -13.93 29.46 -35.78
N LYS A 10 -14.95 30.21 -35.31
CA LYS A 10 -15.22 30.37 -33.87
C LYS A 10 -15.70 29.08 -33.19
N PHE A 11 -16.42 28.21 -33.91
CA PHE A 11 -16.86 26.92 -33.39
C PHE A 11 -15.69 25.93 -33.20
N PHE A 12 -14.71 25.95 -34.11
CA PHE A 12 -13.50 25.12 -34.01
C PHE A 12 -12.57 25.51 -32.85
N ILE A 13 -12.49 26.80 -32.49
CA ILE A 13 -11.66 27.27 -31.37
C ILE A 13 -12.25 26.83 -30.01
N ILE A 14 -13.58 26.76 -29.89
CA ILE A 14 -14.25 26.27 -28.67
C ILE A 14 -14.07 24.74 -28.52
N PHE A 15 -14.01 23.99 -29.61
CA PHE A 15 -13.81 22.53 -29.59
C PHE A 15 -12.37 22.13 -29.18
N PHE A 16 -11.36 22.95 -29.50
CA PHE A 16 -9.97 22.73 -29.09
C PHE A 16 -9.68 23.08 -27.61
N LEU A 17 -10.49 23.94 -26.99
CA LEU A 17 -10.37 24.25 -25.55
C LEU A 17 -10.96 23.18 -24.64
N LEU A 18 -11.86 22.32 -25.15
CA LEU A 18 -12.49 21.24 -24.40
C LEU A 18 -11.72 19.90 -24.46
N SER A 19 -10.70 19.80 -25.30
CA SER A 19 -9.91 18.57 -25.52
C SER A 19 -8.65 18.45 -24.66
N SER A 20 -8.41 19.40 -23.73
CA SER A 20 -7.24 19.38 -22.82
C SER A 20 -7.58 18.95 -21.38
N CYS A 21 -8.65 18.18 -21.18
CA CYS A 21 -8.81 17.41 -19.95
C CYS A 21 -7.86 16.20 -20.00
N LYS A 22 -6.55 16.45 -19.83
CA LYS A 22 -5.63 15.39 -19.42
C LYS A 22 -6.21 14.77 -18.15
N SER A 23 -6.50 13.48 -18.20
CA SER A 23 -6.98 12.76 -17.03
C SER A 23 -6.04 13.06 -15.86
N THR A 24 -6.59 13.61 -14.78
CA THR A 24 -5.85 13.85 -13.52
C THR A 24 -5.57 12.56 -12.77
N TYR A 25 -6.01 11.42 -13.31
CA TYR A 25 -5.83 10.10 -12.74
C TYR A 25 -4.38 9.62 -12.86
N THR A 26 -3.78 9.33 -11.72
CA THR A 26 -2.42 8.85 -11.57
C THR A 26 -2.45 7.33 -11.41
N LYS A 27 -1.79 6.60 -12.32
CA LYS A 27 -1.63 5.15 -12.24
C LYS A 27 -0.31 4.77 -11.57
N ILE A 28 -0.29 3.63 -10.89
CA ILE A 28 0.92 3.09 -10.27
C ILE A 28 1.98 2.88 -11.36
N GLY A 29 3.22 3.31 -11.09
CA GLY A 29 4.32 3.15 -12.04
C GLY A 29 4.38 4.19 -13.17
N SER A 30 3.42 5.10 -13.29
CA SER A 30 3.48 6.14 -14.35
C SER A 30 4.68 7.06 -14.17
N GLU A 31 5.25 7.53 -15.28
CA GLU A 31 6.46 8.37 -15.29
C GLU A 31 6.35 9.60 -14.38
N ASN A 32 5.19 10.28 -14.43
CA ASN A 32 4.90 11.49 -13.65
C ASN A 32 4.08 11.22 -12.38
N ALA A 33 4.02 9.97 -11.91
CA ALA A 33 3.27 9.65 -10.70
C ALA A 33 3.94 10.22 -9.44
N ASN A 34 3.11 10.70 -8.50
CA ASN A 34 3.54 11.06 -7.16
C ASN A 34 2.51 10.62 -6.12
N TYR A 35 2.78 9.50 -5.46
CA TYR A 35 1.94 8.88 -4.43
C TYR A 35 2.24 9.35 -3.00
N ILE A 36 3.24 10.21 -2.77
CA ILE A 36 3.54 10.72 -1.41
C ILE A 36 2.32 11.42 -0.78
N PRO A 37 1.58 12.30 -1.49
CA PRO A 37 0.34 12.90 -0.96
C PRO A 37 -0.77 11.86 -0.75
N TYR A 38 -0.80 10.80 -1.56
CA TYR A 38 -1.76 9.72 -1.44
C TYR A 38 -1.58 8.99 -0.11
N PHE A 39 -0.36 8.57 0.24
CA PHE A 39 -0.10 7.86 1.50
C PHE A 39 -0.49 8.69 2.72
N SER A 40 -0.13 9.98 2.74
CA SER A 40 -0.48 10.88 3.85
C SER A 40 -2.00 10.95 4.09
N LYS A 41 -2.78 11.05 3.00
CA LYS A 41 -4.25 11.13 3.07
C LYS A 41 -4.89 9.78 3.36
N MET A 42 -4.28 8.69 2.91
CA MET A 42 -4.73 7.34 3.25
C MET A 42 -4.62 7.09 4.76
N TYR A 43 -3.51 7.46 5.40
CA TYR A 43 -3.37 7.33 6.87
C TYR A 43 -4.33 8.24 7.65
N GLU A 44 -4.65 9.43 7.14
CA GLU A 44 -5.70 10.29 7.69
C GLU A 44 -7.08 9.60 7.64
N ALA A 45 -7.42 8.98 6.51
CA ALA A 45 -8.68 8.26 6.35
C ALA A 45 -8.77 7.02 7.25
N ASP A 46 -7.69 6.24 7.39
CA ASP A 46 -7.63 5.09 8.30
C ASP A 46 -7.82 5.55 9.75
N SER A 47 -7.16 6.64 10.15
CA SER A 47 -7.36 7.25 11.48
C SER A 47 -8.82 7.62 11.75
N LEU A 48 -9.50 8.22 10.76
CA LEU A 48 -10.90 8.61 10.87
C LEU A 48 -11.83 7.40 10.91
N TYR A 49 -11.53 6.35 10.15
CA TYR A 49 -12.28 5.09 10.19
C TYR A 49 -12.21 4.43 11.57
N LEU A 50 -11.01 4.34 12.14
CA LEU A 50 -10.78 3.81 13.49
C LEU A 50 -11.40 4.66 14.60
N ALA A 51 -11.64 5.95 14.33
CA ALA A 51 -12.37 6.86 15.19
C ALA A 51 -13.89 6.90 14.89
N GLU A 52 -14.39 5.96 14.08
CA GLU A 52 -15.79 5.82 13.67
C GLU A 52 -16.36 7.03 12.91
N ASN A 53 -15.50 7.92 12.42
CA ASN A 53 -15.87 9.01 11.52
C ASN A 53 -15.90 8.51 10.06
N TYR A 54 -16.84 7.61 9.81
CA TYR A 54 -16.97 6.92 8.52
C TYR A 54 -17.24 7.87 7.36
N GLN A 55 -18.00 8.94 7.58
CA GLN A 55 -18.33 9.92 6.55
C GLN A 55 -17.06 10.62 6.05
N ARG A 56 -16.22 11.10 6.97
CA ARG A 56 -15.00 11.81 6.59
C ARG A 56 -13.96 10.88 5.99
N SER A 57 -13.82 9.67 6.55
CA SER A 57 -12.96 8.63 5.98
C SER A 57 -13.36 8.30 4.54
N TYR A 58 -14.66 8.06 4.31
CA TYR A 58 -15.22 7.81 2.97
C TYR A 58 -14.91 8.96 1.99
N GLU A 59 -15.15 10.21 2.37
CA GLU A 59 -14.90 11.37 1.49
C GLU A 59 -13.44 11.48 1.04
N ILE A 60 -12.50 11.24 1.97
CA ILE A 60 -11.07 11.27 1.66
C ILE A 60 -10.72 10.14 0.68
N LEU A 61 -11.15 8.91 0.98
CA LEU A 61 -10.87 7.74 0.13
C LEU A 61 -11.53 7.87 -1.25
N ASP A 62 -12.78 8.33 -1.31
CA ASP A 62 -13.51 8.57 -2.57
C ASP A 62 -12.80 9.61 -3.43
N SER A 63 -12.32 10.70 -2.82
CA SER A 63 -11.52 11.72 -3.51
C SER A 63 -10.18 11.17 -3.99
N LEU A 64 -9.49 10.38 -3.16
CA LEU A 64 -8.23 9.74 -3.55
C LEU A 64 -8.42 8.79 -4.72
N PHE A 65 -9.42 7.91 -4.70
CA PHE A 65 -9.60 6.88 -5.73
C PHE A 65 -10.11 7.44 -7.07
N LYS A 66 -10.64 8.68 -7.07
CA LYS A 66 -10.89 9.45 -8.31
C LYS A 66 -9.61 10.00 -8.94
N LYS A 67 -8.55 10.21 -8.14
CA LYS A 67 -7.27 10.80 -8.58
C LYS A 67 -6.14 9.79 -8.70
N TYR A 68 -6.19 8.69 -7.97
CA TYR A 68 -5.13 7.71 -7.89
C TYR A 68 -5.68 6.30 -8.09
N GLU A 69 -4.90 5.48 -8.76
CA GLU A 69 -5.07 4.04 -8.71
C GLU A 69 -4.74 3.53 -7.30
N PRO A 70 -5.66 2.82 -6.61
CA PRO A 70 -5.42 2.34 -5.26
C PRO A 70 -4.29 1.31 -5.22
N ILE A 71 -3.48 1.38 -4.16
CA ILE A 71 -2.34 0.47 -3.95
C ILE A 71 -2.79 -0.77 -3.16
N ASN A 72 -3.69 -0.57 -2.20
CA ASN A 72 -4.15 -1.51 -1.19
C ASN A 72 -3.03 -2.06 -0.30
N SER A 73 -2.08 -1.20 0.10
CA SER A 73 -0.95 -1.60 0.96
C SER A 73 -1.30 -1.69 2.44
N GLU A 74 -2.36 -1.00 2.87
CA GLU A 74 -2.85 -0.99 4.26
C GLU A 74 -4.37 -1.26 4.29
N ASP A 75 -4.83 -2.04 3.30
CA ASP A 75 -6.22 -2.44 3.13
C ASP A 75 -7.19 -1.25 2.98
N GLU A 76 -6.70 -0.14 2.43
CA GLU A 76 -7.46 1.10 2.30
C GLU A 76 -8.72 0.92 1.43
N TYR A 77 -8.71 -0.05 0.50
CA TYR A 77 -9.88 -0.33 -0.32
C TYR A 77 -10.93 -1.12 0.45
N PHE A 78 -10.53 -2.03 1.36
CA PHE A 78 -11.46 -2.64 2.30
C PHE A 78 -12.10 -1.57 3.19
N THR A 79 -11.31 -0.66 3.76
CA THR A 79 -11.81 0.47 4.56
C THR A 79 -12.81 1.32 3.78
N TYR A 80 -12.58 1.57 2.49
CA TYR A 80 -13.52 2.29 1.63
C TYR A 80 -14.87 1.57 1.49
N VAL A 81 -14.84 0.26 1.22
CA VAL A 81 -16.05 -0.58 1.13
C VAL A 81 -16.77 -0.61 2.48
N ALA A 82 -16.05 -0.82 3.58
CA ALA A 82 -16.60 -0.82 4.93
C ALA A 82 -17.28 0.52 5.28
N CYS A 83 -16.67 1.66 4.93
CA CYS A 83 -17.30 2.97 5.13
C CYS A 83 -18.63 3.09 4.38
N LYS A 84 -18.72 2.60 3.12
CA LYS A 84 -19.99 2.61 2.37
C LYS A 84 -21.09 1.83 3.08
N ILE A 85 -20.73 0.69 3.65
CA ILE A 85 -21.66 -0.14 4.43
C ILE A 85 -22.12 0.61 5.69
N MET A 86 -21.18 1.20 6.44
CA MET A 86 -21.50 1.95 7.64
C MET A 86 -22.44 3.13 7.36
N LEU A 87 -22.23 3.80 6.22
CA LEU A 87 -23.03 4.94 5.74
C LEU A 87 -24.33 4.54 5.01
N ASN A 88 -24.72 3.26 5.02
CA ASN A 88 -25.93 2.75 4.35
C ASN A 88 -26.00 3.12 2.86
N LYS A 89 -24.87 3.13 2.14
CA LYS A 89 -24.87 3.25 0.69
C LYS A 89 -25.60 2.05 0.07
N SER A 90 -26.05 2.19 -1.18
CA SER A 90 -26.87 1.14 -1.80
C SER A 90 -26.11 -0.18 -1.94
N GLU A 91 -26.82 -1.30 -1.78
CA GLU A 91 -26.23 -2.65 -1.93
C GLU A 91 -25.56 -2.81 -3.30
N LYS A 92 -26.11 -2.19 -4.35
CA LYS A 92 -25.54 -2.17 -5.71
C LYS A 92 -24.16 -1.50 -5.75
N GLU A 93 -23.99 -0.36 -5.08
CA GLU A 93 -22.71 0.34 -5.02
C GLU A 93 -21.68 -0.46 -4.22
N VAL A 94 -22.07 -0.95 -3.04
CA VAL A 94 -21.21 -1.77 -2.18
C VAL A 94 -20.73 -3.02 -2.94
N LYS A 95 -21.65 -3.73 -3.59
CA LYS A 95 -21.35 -4.92 -4.40
C LYS A 95 -20.34 -4.65 -5.51
N LYS A 96 -20.51 -3.54 -6.24
CA LYS A 96 -19.60 -3.16 -7.33
C LYS A 96 -18.17 -2.99 -6.81
N ASP A 97 -18.00 -2.26 -5.72
CA ASP A 97 -16.66 -1.98 -5.18
C ASP A 97 -16.08 -3.18 -4.46
N PHE A 98 -16.91 -4.01 -3.82
CA PHE A 98 -16.46 -5.27 -3.24
C PHE A 98 -15.92 -6.22 -4.33
N VAL A 99 -16.60 -6.34 -5.48
CA VAL A 99 -16.09 -7.12 -6.62
C VAL A 99 -14.77 -6.53 -7.13
N TYR A 100 -14.69 -5.21 -7.30
CA TYR A 100 -13.43 -4.56 -7.69
C TYR A 100 -12.28 -4.88 -6.72
N MET A 101 -12.56 -4.86 -5.41
CA MET A 101 -11.57 -5.19 -4.38
C MET A 101 -11.04 -6.61 -4.58
N LEU A 102 -11.92 -7.59 -4.75
CA LEU A 102 -11.54 -8.99 -4.96
C LEU A 102 -10.74 -9.18 -6.26
N GLU A 103 -11.13 -8.51 -7.34
CA GLU A 103 -10.46 -8.59 -8.65
C GLU A 103 -9.03 -8.03 -8.64
N ASN A 104 -8.74 -7.04 -7.79
CA ASN A 104 -7.48 -6.30 -7.83
C ASN A 104 -6.56 -6.59 -6.64
N PHE A 105 -7.11 -7.01 -5.50
CA PHE A 105 -6.38 -7.14 -4.24
C PHE A 105 -6.56 -8.51 -3.58
N GLY A 106 -7.36 -9.40 -4.18
CA GLY A 106 -7.64 -10.71 -3.64
C GLY A 106 -8.57 -10.69 -2.44
N ASN A 107 -8.64 -11.82 -1.74
CA ASN A 107 -9.51 -11.97 -0.59
C ASN A 107 -9.00 -11.20 0.63
N GLN A 108 -9.90 -10.76 1.50
CA GLN A 108 -9.62 -9.98 2.70
C GLN A 108 -10.28 -10.61 3.93
N ASP A 109 -10.36 -11.95 3.98
CA ASP A 109 -11.08 -12.72 5.01
C ASP A 109 -10.72 -12.26 6.42
N ASP A 110 -9.42 -12.20 6.71
CA ASP A 110 -8.84 -11.67 7.93
C ASP A 110 -9.40 -10.31 8.38
N HIS A 111 -9.60 -9.39 7.44
CA HIS A 111 -10.13 -8.06 7.71
C HIS A 111 -11.64 -8.08 7.90
N ILE A 112 -12.35 -8.90 7.12
CA ILE A 112 -13.79 -9.14 7.26
C ILE A 112 -14.06 -9.72 8.65
N GLU A 113 -13.33 -10.76 9.05
CA GLU A 113 -13.44 -11.43 10.36
C GLU A 113 -13.14 -10.50 11.54
N ARG A 114 -12.28 -9.51 11.36
CA ARG A 114 -11.95 -8.50 12.37
C ARG A 114 -12.83 -7.24 12.31
N SER A 115 -13.74 -7.14 11.35
CA SER A 115 -14.59 -5.97 11.17
C SER A 115 -15.84 -5.96 12.06
N ASN A 116 -16.57 -4.85 12.04
CA ASN A 116 -17.85 -4.71 12.73
C ASN A 116 -18.90 -5.69 12.17
N GLU A 117 -19.80 -6.15 13.04
CA GLU A 117 -20.87 -7.10 12.73
C GLU A 117 -21.75 -6.67 11.53
N LYS A 118 -22.01 -5.37 11.37
CA LYS A 118 -22.74 -4.84 10.22
C LYS A 118 -21.99 -5.06 8.90
N VAL A 119 -20.67 -4.87 8.90
CA VAL A 119 -19.80 -5.08 7.72
C VAL A 119 -19.74 -6.56 7.39
N LYS A 120 -19.48 -7.41 8.39
CA LYS A 120 -19.50 -8.88 8.25
C LYS A 120 -20.78 -9.38 7.62
N ASN A 121 -21.93 -9.07 8.22
CA ASN A 121 -23.23 -9.58 7.79
C ASN A 121 -23.55 -9.16 6.35
N LEU A 122 -23.26 -7.91 5.98
CA LEU A 122 -23.53 -7.47 4.61
C LEU A 122 -22.57 -8.09 3.59
N ILE A 123 -21.29 -8.28 3.94
CA ILE A 123 -20.33 -8.96 3.05
C ILE A 123 -20.71 -10.44 2.88
N VAL A 124 -21.04 -11.15 3.96
CA VAL A 124 -21.53 -12.54 3.90
C VAL A 124 -22.79 -12.63 3.06
N LYS A 125 -23.74 -11.70 3.23
CA LYS A 125 -24.95 -11.63 2.41
C LYS A 125 -24.60 -11.48 0.92
N ILE A 126 -23.71 -10.54 0.59
CA ILE A 126 -23.23 -10.30 -0.78
C ILE A 126 -22.60 -11.59 -1.35
N ASP A 127 -21.71 -12.26 -0.62
CA ASP A 127 -21.04 -13.48 -1.08
C ASP A 127 -22.01 -14.67 -1.27
N THR A 128 -22.97 -14.83 -0.34
CA THR A 128 -23.95 -15.94 -0.36
C THR A 128 -24.87 -15.91 -1.59
N PHE A 129 -25.11 -14.74 -2.19
CA PHE A 129 -26.01 -14.61 -3.35
C PHE A 129 -25.35 -14.89 -4.72
N GLY A 130 -24.28 -15.70 -4.76
CA GLY A 130 -23.74 -16.24 -6.03
C GLY A 130 -23.14 -15.15 -6.93
N ILE A 131 -22.61 -14.10 -6.32
CA ILE A 131 -21.91 -13.04 -7.04
C ILE A 131 -20.64 -13.61 -7.65
N ASP A 132 -20.15 -12.88 -8.65
CA ASP A 132 -18.86 -13.00 -9.31
C ASP A 132 -17.63 -13.09 -8.38
N THR A 133 -17.77 -13.26 -7.07
CA THR A 133 -16.66 -13.30 -6.09
C THR A 133 -15.66 -14.38 -6.45
N LYS A 134 -16.13 -15.60 -6.77
CA LYS A 134 -15.26 -16.68 -7.26
C LYS A 134 -14.53 -16.28 -8.53
N LYS A 135 -15.20 -15.75 -9.56
CA LYS A 135 -14.48 -15.39 -10.81
C LYS A 135 -13.61 -14.15 -10.63
N ALA A 136 -13.97 -13.23 -9.74
CA ALA A 136 -13.19 -12.06 -9.37
C ALA A 136 -11.88 -12.48 -8.69
N ILE A 137 -11.96 -13.39 -7.71
CA ILE A 137 -10.79 -13.99 -7.07
C ILE A 137 -9.95 -14.76 -8.10
N GLU A 138 -10.56 -15.52 -9.01
CA GLU A 138 -9.83 -16.20 -10.08
C GLU A 138 -9.16 -15.22 -11.06
N LYS A 139 -9.78 -14.07 -11.33
CA LYS A 139 -9.18 -13.00 -12.14
C LYS A 139 -7.96 -12.40 -11.44
N TYR A 140 -8.06 -12.15 -10.14
CA TYR A 140 -6.92 -11.73 -9.32
C TYR A 140 -5.80 -12.79 -9.33
N LYS A 141 -6.11 -14.06 -9.11
CA LYS A 141 -5.10 -15.13 -9.15
C LYS A 141 -4.38 -15.20 -10.49
N LYS A 142 -5.07 -14.95 -11.60
CA LYS A 142 -4.50 -14.94 -12.95
C LYS A 142 -3.68 -13.69 -13.27
N SER A 143 -3.84 -12.59 -12.53
CA SER A 143 -3.04 -11.37 -12.73
C SER A 143 -1.65 -11.45 -12.08
N ILE A 144 -1.43 -12.43 -11.20
CA ILE A 144 -0.16 -12.62 -10.49
C ILE A 144 0.91 -13.20 -11.43
N ASP A 145 2.09 -12.56 -11.45
CA ASP A 145 3.29 -13.08 -12.09
C ASP A 145 3.90 -14.18 -11.20
N ILE A 146 3.44 -15.42 -11.40
CA ILE A 146 3.88 -16.59 -10.63
C ILE A 146 5.40 -16.82 -10.73
N PRO A 147 6.05 -16.73 -11.91
CA PRO A 147 7.50 -16.80 -12.00
C PRO A 147 8.22 -15.77 -11.12
N LEU A 148 7.80 -14.51 -11.16
CA LEU A 148 8.41 -13.46 -10.33
C LEU A 148 8.12 -13.68 -8.84
N ARG A 149 6.90 -14.09 -8.47
CA ARG A 149 6.56 -14.46 -7.08
C ARG A 149 7.47 -15.56 -6.56
N ASN A 150 7.64 -16.65 -7.33
CA ASN A 150 8.49 -17.77 -6.94
C ASN A 150 9.97 -17.38 -6.81
N LEU A 151 10.44 -16.47 -7.67
CA LEU A 151 11.78 -15.90 -7.55
C LEU A 151 11.94 -15.16 -6.21
N VAL A 152 10.99 -14.27 -5.86
CA VAL A 152 11.05 -13.54 -4.59
C VAL A 152 11.01 -14.46 -3.38
N ILE A 153 10.10 -15.44 -3.37
CA ILE A 153 10.01 -16.44 -2.30
C ILE A 153 11.35 -17.17 -2.15
N SER A 154 11.98 -17.57 -3.26
CA SER A 154 13.30 -18.20 -3.26
C SER A 154 14.39 -17.29 -2.67
N MET A 155 14.41 -16.01 -3.07
CA MET A 155 15.34 -15.02 -2.51
C MET A 155 15.18 -14.87 -1.00
N ASN A 156 13.93 -14.77 -0.52
CA ASN A 156 13.60 -14.64 0.90
C ASN A 156 14.00 -15.88 1.70
N ARG A 157 13.70 -17.09 1.20
CA ARG A 157 14.10 -18.33 1.87
C ARG A 157 15.62 -18.46 1.99
N LYS A 158 16.35 -18.16 0.91
CA LYS A 158 17.82 -18.15 0.92
C LYS A 158 18.37 -17.11 1.90
N ASP A 159 17.77 -15.91 1.93
CA ASP A 159 18.17 -14.85 2.86
C ASP A 159 18.01 -15.25 4.32
N GLN A 160 16.95 -15.99 4.65
CA GLN A 160 16.69 -16.40 6.03
C GLN A 160 17.51 -17.63 6.48
N GLU A 161 17.89 -18.52 5.55
CA GLU A 161 18.61 -19.77 5.84
C GLU A 161 19.87 -19.58 6.74
N PRO A 162 20.79 -18.61 6.47
CA PRO A 162 21.95 -18.42 7.31
C PRO A 162 21.71 -17.51 8.54
N ARG A 163 20.49 -17.00 8.75
CA ARG A 163 20.15 -15.98 9.77
C ARG A 163 19.45 -16.55 11.02
N GLY A 164 19.58 -17.86 11.24
CA GLY A 164 19.00 -18.57 12.39
C GLY A 164 19.75 -18.35 13.71
N GLU A 165 19.43 -19.19 14.71
CA GLU A 165 19.99 -19.18 16.07
C GLU A 165 21.53 -19.24 16.10
N HIS A 166 22.13 -19.92 15.11
CA HIS A 166 23.57 -19.94 14.88
C HIS A 166 23.86 -19.29 13.53
N SER A 167 23.78 -17.96 13.49
CA SER A 167 23.97 -17.20 12.26
C SER A 167 25.34 -17.46 11.62
N ASP A 168 25.34 -17.77 10.33
CA ASP A 168 26.54 -17.99 9.51
C ASP A 168 26.84 -16.72 8.71
N PHE A 169 27.73 -15.90 9.24
CA PHE A 169 28.07 -14.59 8.67
C PHE A 169 28.71 -14.67 7.27
N GLU A 170 29.50 -15.71 7.00
CA GLU A 170 30.12 -15.89 5.68
C GLU A 170 29.05 -16.28 4.65
N LYS A 171 28.15 -17.19 5.02
CA LYS A 171 27.02 -17.56 4.16
C LYS A 171 26.04 -16.40 3.97
N MET A 172 25.80 -15.59 4.99
CA MET A 172 25.01 -14.35 4.87
C MET A 172 25.59 -13.43 3.79
N LYS A 173 26.91 -13.19 3.80
CA LYS A 173 27.55 -12.33 2.81
C LYS A 173 27.38 -12.85 1.38
N ILE A 174 27.58 -14.15 1.17
CA ILE A 174 27.39 -14.79 -0.14
C ILE A 174 25.95 -14.61 -0.62
N VAL A 175 24.98 -14.89 0.24
CA VAL A 175 23.55 -14.75 -0.08
C VAL A 175 23.17 -13.29 -0.36
N ASP A 176 23.69 -12.34 0.42
CA ASP A 176 23.43 -10.91 0.23
C ASP A 176 23.97 -10.42 -1.12
N GLU A 177 25.14 -10.89 -1.54
CA GLU A 177 25.71 -10.59 -2.86
C GLU A 177 24.88 -11.20 -4.01
N GLU A 178 24.44 -12.46 -3.87
CA GLU A 178 23.56 -13.12 -4.86
C GLU A 178 22.23 -12.38 -5.00
N ASN A 179 21.57 -12.10 -3.89
CA ASN A 179 20.29 -11.42 -3.86
C ASN A 179 20.41 -9.98 -4.38
N THR A 180 21.51 -9.28 -4.09
CA THR A 180 21.77 -7.94 -4.62
C THR A 180 21.86 -7.94 -6.15
N LYS A 181 22.50 -8.94 -6.77
CA LYS A 181 22.57 -9.06 -8.24
C LYS A 181 21.19 -9.26 -8.86
N ILE A 182 20.34 -10.07 -8.23
CA ILE A 182 18.97 -10.29 -8.70
C ILE A 182 18.14 -9.02 -8.55
N LEU A 183 18.21 -8.36 -7.39
CA LEU A 183 17.53 -7.09 -7.13
C LEU A 183 17.94 -6.02 -8.14
N ASP A 184 19.24 -5.87 -8.39
CA ASP A 184 19.77 -4.94 -9.38
C ASP A 184 19.20 -5.18 -10.78
N SER A 185 19.18 -6.44 -11.20
CA SER A 185 18.60 -6.84 -12.49
C SER A 185 17.13 -6.46 -12.60
N LEU A 186 16.33 -6.73 -11.55
CA LEU A 186 14.91 -6.38 -11.49
C LEU A 186 14.69 -4.86 -11.54
N LEU A 187 15.49 -4.10 -10.79
CA LEU A 187 15.38 -2.64 -10.72
C LEU A 187 15.77 -1.96 -12.03
N LYS A 188 16.83 -2.43 -12.71
CA LYS A 188 17.28 -1.90 -14.01
C LYS A 188 16.23 -2.08 -15.12
N ILE A 189 15.47 -3.17 -15.09
CA ILE A 189 14.37 -3.41 -16.04
C ILE A 189 12.99 -2.90 -15.53
N ASN A 190 12.97 -2.12 -14.45
CA ASN A 190 11.75 -1.57 -13.83
C ASN A 190 10.70 -2.61 -13.37
N LYS A 191 11.11 -3.86 -13.13
CA LYS A 191 10.28 -4.96 -12.63
C LYS A 191 10.39 -5.12 -11.11
N TYR A 192 10.00 -4.11 -10.36
CA TYR A 192 9.90 -4.21 -8.89
C TYR A 192 8.71 -5.12 -8.51
N PRO A 193 8.92 -6.18 -7.71
CA PRO A 193 7.88 -7.11 -7.29
C PRO A 193 7.02 -6.53 -6.14
N HIS A 194 6.07 -5.65 -6.47
CA HIS A 194 5.09 -5.19 -5.48
C HIS A 194 3.87 -6.13 -5.43
N GLN A 195 3.09 -6.05 -4.35
CA GLN A 195 1.98 -6.96 -4.04
C GLN A 195 0.94 -7.13 -5.17
N ARG A 196 0.73 -6.13 -6.03
CA ARG A 196 -0.19 -6.28 -7.18
C ARG A 196 0.38 -7.12 -8.34
N ILE A 197 1.69 -7.31 -8.40
CA ILE A 197 2.36 -8.15 -9.38
C ILE A 197 2.57 -9.54 -8.81
N VAL A 198 3.09 -9.64 -7.58
CA VAL A 198 3.47 -10.93 -6.99
C VAL A 198 2.43 -11.51 -6.03
N GLY A 199 1.36 -10.78 -5.71
CA GLY A 199 0.32 -11.18 -4.76
C GLY A 199 0.65 -10.78 -3.32
N LYS A 200 -0.28 -11.03 -2.40
CA LYS A 200 -0.09 -10.89 -0.93
C LYS A 200 0.64 -12.12 -0.34
N ASP A 201 1.23 -11.93 0.83
CA ASP A 201 2.04 -12.94 1.55
C ASP A 201 1.18 -14.04 2.21
N ASP A 202 -0.09 -13.74 2.46
CA ASP A 202 -1.05 -14.57 3.21
C ASP A 202 -1.59 -15.80 2.45
N LYS A 203 -1.41 -15.86 1.12
CA LYS A 203 -2.04 -16.91 0.31
C LYS A 203 -1.57 -18.31 0.67
N ASP A 204 -0.30 -18.48 1.02
CA ASP A 204 0.35 -19.79 1.20
C ASP A 204 1.35 -19.82 2.38
N GLY A 205 1.36 -18.76 3.22
CA GLY A 205 2.34 -18.60 4.31
C GLY A 205 3.75 -18.21 3.86
N GLU A 206 3.91 -17.78 2.60
CA GLU A 206 5.19 -17.45 1.99
C GLU A 206 5.38 -15.95 1.81
N ASN A 207 6.54 -15.44 2.23
CA ASN A 207 6.88 -14.03 2.09
C ASN A 207 7.23 -13.68 0.63
N SER A 208 6.43 -12.81 0.03
CA SER A 208 6.60 -12.27 -1.33
C SER A 208 7.01 -10.79 -1.36
N ASP A 209 7.35 -10.19 -0.21
CA ASP A 209 7.95 -8.86 -0.11
C ASP A 209 9.48 -8.92 -0.20
N ILE A 210 10.08 -7.99 -0.96
CA ILE A 210 11.55 -7.90 -1.11
C ILE A 210 12.19 -6.85 -0.20
N GLY A 211 11.43 -6.21 0.69
CA GLY A 211 11.94 -5.18 1.59
C GLY A 211 13.09 -5.66 2.46
N GLY A 212 13.02 -6.90 2.95
CA GLY A 212 14.12 -7.55 3.69
C GLY A 212 15.42 -7.60 2.89
N ILE A 213 15.33 -8.03 1.62
CA ILE A 213 16.48 -8.09 0.72
C ILE A 213 17.09 -6.69 0.49
N MET A 214 16.25 -5.67 0.28
CA MET A 214 16.72 -4.29 0.11
C MET A 214 17.52 -3.81 1.33
N ILE A 215 17.08 -4.16 2.55
CA ILE A 215 17.75 -3.81 3.80
C ILE A 215 19.14 -4.45 3.89
N HIS A 216 19.32 -5.68 3.40
CA HIS A 216 20.56 -6.45 3.52
C HIS A 216 21.62 -6.15 2.44
N THR A 217 21.30 -5.35 1.42
CA THR A 217 22.28 -4.90 0.41
C THR A 217 23.50 -4.18 1.02
N SER A 218 24.63 -4.11 0.29
CA SER A 218 25.81 -3.38 0.77
C SER A 218 25.56 -1.86 0.88
N GLN A 219 26.31 -1.18 1.76
CA GLN A 219 26.22 0.28 1.90
C GLN A 219 26.54 0.99 0.57
N GLU A 220 27.58 0.55 -0.13
CA GLU A 220 27.98 1.10 -1.42
C GLU A 220 26.85 1.01 -2.45
N TYR A 221 26.17 -0.13 -2.53
CA TYR A 221 25.02 -0.30 -3.43
C TYR A 221 23.85 0.61 -3.06
N LYS A 222 23.63 0.80 -1.74
CA LYS A 222 22.59 1.72 -1.26
C LYS A 222 22.84 3.15 -1.69
N GLU A 223 24.05 3.64 -1.43
CA GLU A 223 24.48 5.01 -1.71
C GLU A 223 24.48 5.32 -3.21
N ASN A 224 25.03 4.42 -4.02
CA ASN A 224 25.25 4.68 -5.44
C ASN A 224 24.03 4.38 -6.34
N PHE A 225 23.05 3.62 -5.86
CA PHE A 225 21.93 3.21 -6.72
C PHE A 225 20.60 3.01 -5.97
N LEU A 226 20.56 2.21 -4.91
CA LEU A 226 19.28 1.76 -4.35
C LEU A 226 18.46 2.90 -3.75
N MET A 227 19.09 3.89 -3.10
CA MET A 227 18.34 4.97 -2.42
C MET A 227 17.58 5.85 -3.41
N GLU A 228 18.23 6.25 -4.51
CA GLU A 228 17.58 7.01 -5.58
C GLU A 228 16.46 6.19 -6.21
N LYS A 229 16.75 4.92 -6.54
CA LYS A 229 15.78 4.04 -7.18
C LYS A 229 14.57 3.75 -6.30
N ALA A 230 14.78 3.51 -5.01
CA ALA A 230 13.71 3.30 -4.04
C ALA A 230 12.84 4.55 -3.89
N TYR A 231 13.43 5.75 -3.86
CA TYR A 231 12.65 6.98 -3.80
C TYR A 231 11.80 7.20 -5.07
N ASP A 232 12.32 6.86 -6.26
CA ASP A 232 11.54 6.85 -7.50
C ASP A 232 10.36 5.87 -7.43
N LEU A 233 10.60 4.64 -6.93
CA LEU A 233 9.55 3.65 -6.74
C LEU A 233 8.49 4.11 -5.73
N LEU A 234 8.89 4.82 -4.67
CA LEU A 234 7.98 5.39 -3.68
C LEU A 234 7.05 6.41 -4.33
N LYS A 235 7.60 7.37 -5.07
CA LYS A 235 6.81 8.36 -5.83
C LYS A 235 5.84 7.67 -6.78
N LYS A 236 6.26 6.57 -7.39
CA LYS A 236 5.44 5.78 -8.33
C LYS A 236 4.43 4.85 -7.66
N GLY A 237 4.35 4.80 -6.33
CA GLY A 237 3.43 3.94 -5.59
C GLY A 237 3.78 2.46 -5.67
N LYS A 238 5.02 2.10 -6.04
CA LYS A 238 5.50 0.72 -6.12
C LYS A 238 6.06 0.21 -4.80
N ILE A 239 6.52 1.10 -3.91
CA ILE A 239 6.90 0.76 -2.54
C ILE A 239 6.15 1.65 -1.56
N THR A 240 5.96 1.13 -0.34
CA THR A 240 5.32 1.90 0.74
C THR A 240 6.33 2.87 1.38
N PRO A 241 5.85 3.95 2.02
CA PRO A 241 6.70 4.81 2.83
C PRO A 241 7.44 4.02 3.92
N HIS A 242 6.80 3.00 4.50
CA HIS A 242 7.40 2.17 5.53
C HIS A 242 8.62 1.40 4.97
N THR A 243 8.45 0.67 3.87
CA THR A 243 9.55 -0.06 3.22
C THR A 243 10.70 0.88 2.86
N TYR A 244 10.43 2.02 2.23
CA TYR A 244 11.47 3.02 1.91
C TYR A 244 12.20 3.49 3.17
N SER A 245 11.45 3.89 4.20
CA SER A 245 12.04 4.41 5.43
C SER A 245 12.90 3.39 6.16
N THR A 246 12.53 2.11 6.15
CA THR A 246 13.30 1.05 6.81
C THR A 246 14.63 0.81 6.11
N VAL A 247 14.63 0.83 4.77
CA VAL A 247 15.89 0.71 4.00
C VAL A 247 16.78 1.93 4.24
N TYR A 248 16.19 3.13 4.27
CA TYR A 248 16.91 4.38 4.52
C TYR A 248 17.48 4.45 5.95
N ASP A 249 16.72 4.04 6.96
CA ASP A 249 17.18 4.00 8.35
C ASP A 249 18.31 3.01 8.52
N ARG A 250 18.24 1.85 7.86
CA ARG A 250 19.36 0.90 7.86
C ARG A 250 20.62 1.52 7.27
N TYR A 251 20.49 2.26 6.16
CA TYR A 251 21.61 3.02 5.58
C TYR A 251 22.14 4.09 6.54
N SER A 252 21.25 4.87 7.17
CA SER A 252 21.61 5.97 8.07
C SER A 252 22.35 5.49 9.32
N LEU A 253 21.95 4.35 9.86
CA LEU A 253 22.60 3.70 11.00
C LEU A 253 24.06 3.31 10.70
N HIS A 254 24.40 2.99 9.45
CA HIS A 254 25.80 2.71 9.09
C HIS A 254 26.68 3.96 9.02
N ILE A 255 26.07 5.15 8.86
CA ILE A 255 26.80 6.41 8.66
C ILE A 255 26.90 7.23 9.95
N SER A 256 25.83 7.24 10.74
CA SER A 256 25.64 8.23 11.81
C SER A 256 25.16 7.66 13.14
N ASP A 257 25.00 6.33 13.24
CA ASP A 257 24.37 5.65 14.39
C ASP A 257 22.97 6.19 14.77
N ASP A 258 22.32 6.97 13.88
CA ASP A 258 20.97 7.50 14.05
C ASP A 258 20.05 7.03 12.91
N GLU A 259 18.80 6.71 13.25
CA GLU A 259 17.77 6.39 12.27
C GLU A 259 17.08 7.69 11.82
N TYR A 260 17.12 7.99 10.52
CA TYR A 260 16.57 9.24 10.01
C TYR A 260 15.05 9.38 10.21
N TYR A 261 14.29 8.29 10.06
CA TYR A 261 12.83 8.20 10.16
C TYR A 261 12.32 7.48 11.42
N PHE A 262 13.18 6.86 12.23
CA PHE A 262 12.82 6.02 13.39
C PHE A 262 11.84 4.89 13.07
N THR A 263 12.30 3.90 12.30
CA THR A 263 11.52 2.69 12.00
C THR A 263 11.67 1.60 13.07
N LYS A 264 12.82 1.47 13.75
CA LYS A 264 13.04 0.46 14.79
C LYS A 264 13.07 1.00 16.22
N HIS A 265 13.76 2.12 16.49
CA HIS A 265 13.89 2.68 17.84
C HIS A 265 12.78 3.69 18.12
N ARG A 266 12.01 3.46 19.19
CA ARG A 266 10.84 4.29 19.56
C ARG A 266 11.02 5.08 20.85
N ASN A 267 12.14 4.91 21.53
CA ASN A 267 12.49 5.66 22.73
C ASN A 267 13.14 6.97 22.30
N ALA A 268 12.31 8.01 22.16
CA ALA A 268 12.72 9.34 21.74
C ALA A 268 12.02 10.38 22.62
N SER A 269 12.73 11.46 22.92
CA SER A 269 12.16 12.64 23.58
C SER A 269 11.01 13.24 22.73
N PRO A 270 10.09 14.02 23.33
CA PRO A 270 9.04 14.71 22.58
C PRO A 270 9.58 15.57 21.43
N GLU A 271 10.71 16.24 21.63
CA GLU A 271 11.37 17.09 20.65
C GLU A 271 11.89 16.28 19.46
N GLU A 272 12.57 15.16 19.73
CA GLU A 272 13.04 14.24 18.69
C GLU A 272 11.87 13.64 17.92
N LYS A 273 10.81 13.19 18.62
CA LYS A 273 9.60 12.69 17.95
C LYS A 273 9.01 13.71 17.00
N LYS A 274 8.94 14.98 17.40
CA LYS A 274 8.44 16.06 16.54
C LYS A 274 9.29 16.21 15.27
N LEU A 275 10.61 16.33 15.43
CA LEU A 275 11.54 16.44 14.29
C LEU A 275 11.42 15.25 13.33
N LYS A 276 11.38 14.03 13.88
CA LYS A 276 11.30 12.81 13.07
C LYS A 276 9.93 12.70 12.39
N ASN A 277 8.83 13.09 13.04
CA ASN A 277 7.52 13.17 12.39
C ASN A 277 7.48 14.18 11.23
N GLU A 278 8.19 15.31 11.33
CA GLU A 278 8.34 16.25 10.21
C GLU A 278 9.04 15.59 9.02
N ARG A 279 10.11 14.81 9.24
CA ARG A 279 10.78 14.01 8.20
C ARG A 279 9.86 12.94 7.63
N ARG A 280 9.18 12.16 8.47
CA ARG A 280 8.26 11.08 8.04
C ARG A 280 7.16 11.61 7.11
N LYS A 281 6.67 12.82 7.36
CA LYS A 281 5.69 13.50 6.50
C LYS A 281 6.21 13.76 5.07
N THR A 282 7.51 13.96 4.86
CA THR A 282 8.07 14.26 3.53
C THR A 282 8.00 13.08 2.56
N ILE A 283 7.89 11.85 3.10
CA ILE A 283 7.73 10.62 2.33
C ILE A 283 6.33 10.03 2.44
N GLY A 284 5.43 10.73 3.14
CA GLY A 284 4.06 10.30 3.36
C GLY A 284 3.91 9.18 4.39
N LEU A 285 4.90 8.97 5.25
CA LEU A 285 4.88 7.98 6.33
C LEU A 285 4.08 8.52 7.54
N TYR A 286 3.30 7.66 8.18
CA TYR A 286 2.53 7.97 9.38
C TYR A 286 3.41 8.42 10.55
N SER A 287 2.85 9.09 11.57
CA SER A 287 3.59 9.53 12.75
C SER A 287 4.04 8.38 13.66
N LEU A 288 5.12 8.53 14.42
CA LEU A 288 5.67 7.47 15.28
C LEU A 288 4.64 6.83 16.23
N ASP A 289 3.71 7.63 16.75
CA ASP A 289 2.72 7.14 17.70
C ASP A 289 1.54 6.43 17.00
N TYR A 290 1.40 6.54 15.67
CA TYR A 290 0.27 6.03 14.90
C TYR A 290 0.03 4.53 15.10
N ILE A 291 1.04 3.68 14.91
CA ILE A 291 0.89 2.22 15.02
C ILE A 291 0.50 1.81 16.43
N SER A 292 1.11 2.44 17.44
CA SER A 292 0.77 2.16 18.85
C SER A 292 -0.67 2.57 19.17
N TRP A 293 -1.13 3.68 18.60
CA TRP A 293 -2.49 4.17 18.75
C TRP A 293 -3.50 3.27 18.01
N LYS A 294 -3.21 2.90 16.75
CA LYS A 294 -4.02 1.98 15.93
C LYS A 294 -4.22 0.66 16.66
N TYR A 295 -3.14 0.06 17.17
CA TYR A 295 -3.20 -1.19 17.93
C TYR A 295 -4.08 -1.07 19.19
N LYS A 296 -3.91 -0.01 19.99
CA LYS A 296 -4.76 0.25 21.17
C LYS A 296 -6.23 0.40 20.80
N LYS A 297 -6.53 1.11 19.70
CA LYS A 297 -7.90 1.28 19.22
C LYS A 297 -8.51 -0.05 18.77
N SER A 298 -7.78 -0.84 17.99
CA SER A 298 -8.24 -2.17 17.53
C SER A 298 -8.53 -3.13 18.70
N ILE A 299 -7.71 -3.11 19.76
CA ILE A 299 -7.95 -3.92 20.96
C ILE A 299 -9.25 -3.49 21.65
N ILE A 300 -9.44 -2.19 21.90
CA ILE A 300 -10.63 -1.67 22.58
C ILE A 300 -11.90 -2.03 21.81
N THR A 301 -11.87 -1.92 20.47
CA THR A 301 -13.00 -2.31 19.62
C THR A 301 -13.31 -3.81 19.73
N ASN A 302 -12.29 -4.67 19.80
CA ASN A 302 -12.48 -6.12 19.96
C ASN A 302 -13.04 -6.51 21.34
N PHE A 303 -12.60 -5.85 22.42
CA PHE A 303 -13.14 -6.09 23.77
C PHE A 303 -14.61 -5.67 23.90
N ASN A 304 -14.99 -4.56 23.28
CA ASN A 304 -16.39 -4.11 23.28
C ASN A 304 -17.31 -5.08 22.52
N CYS A 305 -16.81 -5.76 21.47
CA CYS A 305 -17.57 -6.81 20.78
C CYS A 305 -17.74 -8.09 21.62
N LEU A 306 -16.76 -8.45 22.45
CA LEU A 306 -16.84 -9.62 23.35
C LEU A 306 -17.81 -9.39 24.52
N ASN A 307 -17.86 -8.19 25.09
CA ASN A 307 -18.76 -7.90 26.21
C ASN A 307 -20.24 -7.86 25.79
N ILE A 308 -20.55 -7.51 24.53
CA ILE A 308 -21.93 -7.56 24.00
C ILE A 308 -22.43 -9.01 23.82
N LEU A 309 -21.52 -9.98 23.69
CA LEU A 309 -21.86 -11.42 23.59
C LEU A 309 -22.05 -12.10 24.95
N ILE A 310 -21.68 -11.45 26.06
CA ILE A 310 -21.85 -11.97 27.42
C ILE A 310 -23.12 -11.42 28.08
N GLU A 311 -23.72 -10.36 27.53
CA GLU A 311 -24.96 -9.74 28.02
C GLU A 311 -26.23 -10.11 27.22
N LYS A 312 -26.22 -11.21 26.46
CA LYS A 312 -27.42 -11.79 25.80
C LYS A 312 -27.61 -13.24 26.18
#